data_AF-A0A819FKF0-F1
#
_entry.id   AF-A0A819FKF0-F1
#
_cell.length_a   1.000
_cell.length_b   1.000
_cell.length_c   1.000
_cell.angle_alpha   90.00
_cell.angle_beta   90.00
_cell.angle_gamma   90.00
#
_symmetry.space_group_name_H-M   'P 1'
#
loop_
_entity.id
_entity.type
_entity.pdbx_description
1 polymer ?
#
loop_
_entity_poly.entity_id
_entity_poly.type
_entity_poly.pdbx_seq_one_letter_code
_entity_poly.pdbx_strand_id
1 'polypeptide(L)'
;MSSTITYPSVRRDSSVLDTYTDKSSSTITINDAYRWLEDPDSKETTEFVSQQNVISEDYLNKIPYRTKFFEHLKELFNIPKFSCPSKQ
;
A
#
# COMPACT_ATOMS: atom_id res chain seq x y z
N MET A 1 -24.67 -2.44 6.10
CA MET A 1 -24.66 -3.34 4.93
C MET A 1 -23.28 -3.98 4.84
N SER A 2 -23.13 -5.22 5.28
CA SER A 2 -21.85 -5.94 5.19
C SER A 2 -21.60 -6.27 3.71
N SER A 3 -20.61 -5.62 3.11
CA SER A 3 -20.23 -5.86 1.72
C SER A 3 -19.11 -6.88 1.71
N THR A 4 -19.33 -8.06 1.12
CA THR A 4 -18.28 -9.07 0.98
C THR A 4 -17.27 -8.60 -0.05
N ILE A 5 -16.04 -8.32 0.40
CA ILE A 5 -14.93 -7.95 -0.47
C ILE A 5 -14.33 -9.22 -1.09
N THR A 6 -14.18 -9.23 -2.42
CA THR A 6 -13.47 -10.31 -3.11
C THR A 6 -12.05 -9.86 -3.40
N TYR A 7 -11.07 -10.54 -2.80
CA TYR A 7 -9.66 -10.25 -3.03
C TYR A 7 -9.15 -10.95 -4.30
N PRO A 8 -8.26 -10.31 -5.09
CA PRO A 8 -7.66 -10.90 -6.25
C PRO A 8 -6.75 -12.06 -5.86
N SER A 9 -6.58 -13.00 -6.78
CA SER A 9 -5.58 -14.05 -6.63
C SER A 9 -4.19 -13.45 -6.83
N VAL A 10 -3.27 -13.72 -5.90
CA VAL A 10 -1.91 -13.17 -5.88
C VAL A 10 -0.93 -14.32 -5.96
N ARG A 11 0.06 -14.21 -6.86
CA ARG A 11 1.09 -15.25 -7.00
C ARG A 11 1.92 -15.37 -5.73
N ARG A 12 2.14 -16.60 -5.29
CA ARG A 12 3.03 -16.96 -4.19
C ARG A 12 4.21 -17.74 -4.74
N ASP A 13 5.41 -17.25 -4.49
CA ASP A 13 6.66 -17.90 -4.92
C ASP A 13 7.27 -18.73 -3.79
N SER A 14 7.08 -20.05 -3.82
CA SER A 14 7.65 -20.93 -2.79
C SER A 14 9.16 -21.16 -2.95
N SER A 15 9.80 -20.64 -4.01
CA SER A 15 11.22 -20.89 -4.27
C SER A 15 12.17 -19.95 -3.53
N VAL A 16 11.69 -18.78 -3.10
CA VAL A 16 12.50 -17.79 -2.38
C VAL A 16 12.58 -18.18 -0.91
N LEU A 17 13.77 -18.59 -0.47
CA LEU A 17 14.07 -19.01 0.89
C LEU A 17 15.31 -18.28 1.38
N ASP A 18 15.17 -17.52 2.46
CA ASP A 18 16.28 -16.87 3.14
C ASP A 18 16.67 -17.65 4.38
N THR A 19 17.96 -17.82 4.59
CA THR A 19 18.49 -18.54 5.77
C THR A 19 19.20 -17.56 6.68
N TYR A 20 18.76 -17.50 7.93
CA TYR A 20 19.31 -16.61 8.95
C TYR A 20 19.91 -17.44 10.08
N THR A 21 21.11 -17.07 10.50
CA THR A 21 21.79 -17.68 11.64
C THR A 21 21.91 -16.67 12.77
N ASP A 22 21.48 -17.04 13.97
CA ASP A 22 21.58 -16.19 15.15
C ASP A 22 22.98 -16.29 15.81
N LYS A 23 23.23 -15.42 16.80
CA LYS A 23 24.48 -15.43 17.58
C LYS A 23 24.62 -16.67 18.47
N SER A 24 23.52 -17.37 18.75
CA SER A 24 23.46 -18.61 19.51
C SER A 24 23.62 -19.86 18.62
N SER A 25 24.07 -19.70 17.37
CA SER A 25 24.27 -20.76 16.37
C SER A 25 23.00 -21.51 15.91
N SER A 26 21.82 -20.94 16.14
CA SER A 26 20.57 -21.47 15.60
C SER A 26 20.34 -20.95 14.19
N THR A 27 20.03 -21.86 13.25
CA THR A 27 19.76 -21.51 11.84
C THR A 27 18.28 -21.71 11.55
N ILE A 28 17.64 -20.70 10.96
CA ILE A 28 16.22 -20.69 10.59
C ILE A 28 16.09 -20.33 9.11
N THR A 29 15.27 -21.09 8.39
CA THR A 29 14.91 -20.79 6.99
C THR A 29 13.52 -20.19 6.92
N ILE A 30 13.37 -19.07 6.22
CA ILE A 30 12.13 -18.32 6.07
C ILE A 30 11.78 -18.23 4.58
N ASN A 31 10.55 -18.58 4.22
CA ASN A 31 10.04 -18.41 2.86
C ASN A 31 9.48 -17.00 2.67
N ASP A 32 9.97 -16.30 1.66
CA ASP A 32 9.40 -15.02 1.22
C ASP A 32 8.62 -15.19 -0.09
N ALA A 33 7.35 -15.59 0.07
CA ALA A 33 6.45 -15.86 -1.04
C ALA A 33 6.15 -14.65 -1.94
N TYR A 34 6.47 -13.43 -1.50
CA TYR A 34 6.09 -12.19 -2.18
C TYR A 34 7.27 -11.28 -2.51
N ARG A 35 8.50 -11.81 -2.49
CA ARG A 35 9.74 -11.12 -2.90
C ARG A 35 9.61 -10.36 -4.23
N TRP A 36 8.78 -10.85 -5.16
CA TRP A 36 8.54 -10.21 -6.45
C TRP A 36 7.87 -8.82 -6.33
N LEU A 37 7.17 -8.53 -5.23
CA LEU A 37 6.61 -7.21 -4.96
C LEU A 37 7.68 -6.15 -4.61
N GLU A 38 8.91 -6.56 -4.33
CA GLU A 38 10.02 -5.64 -4.04
C GLU A 38 10.54 -4.92 -5.29
N ASP A 39 10.23 -5.42 -6.49
CA ASP A 39 10.49 -4.73 -7.75
C ASP A 39 9.29 -3.86 -8.14
N PRO A 40 9.37 -2.52 -7.97
CA PRO A 40 8.25 -1.62 -8.26
C PRO A 40 8.01 -1.43 -9.76
N ASP A 41 9.03 -1.62 -10.60
CA ASP A 41 8.95 -1.39 -12.05
C ASP A 41 8.46 -2.64 -12.81
N SER A 42 8.34 -3.77 -12.11
CA SER A 42 7.84 -5.01 -12.69
C SER A 42 6.37 -4.86 -13.13
N LYS A 43 6.05 -5.48 -14.26
CA LYS A 43 4.68 -5.53 -14.78
C LYS A 43 3.73 -6.22 -13.80
N GLU A 44 4.20 -7.29 -13.15
CA GLU A 44 3.41 -8.05 -12.17
C GLU A 44 3.04 -7.17 -10.96
N THR A 45 4.00 -6.41 -10.43
CA THR A 45 3.79 -5.49 -9.30
C THR A 45 2.81 -4.37 -9.67
N THR A 46 2.96 -3.78 -10.85
CA THR A 46 2.07 -2.72 -11.34
C THR A 46 0.63 -3.23 -11.50
N GLU A 47 0.45 -4.44 -12.03
CA GLU A 47 -0.86 -5.08 -12.16
C GLU A 47 -1.48 -5.39 -10.79
N PHE A 48 -0.68 -5.90 -9.85
CA PHE A 48 -1.11 -6.15 -8.47
C PHE A 48 -1.59 -4.87 -7.78
N VAL A 49 -0.81 -3.79 -7.84
CA VAL A 49 -1.19 -2.48 -7.28
C VAL A 49 -2.50 -1.99 -7.88
N SER A 50 -2.66 -2.11 -9.20
CA SER A 50 -3.88 -1.71 -9.89
C SER A 50 -5.10 -2.50 -9.39
N GLN A 51 -4.98 -3.81 -9.22
CA GLN A 51 -6.06 -4.65 -8.70
C GLN A 51 -6.43 -4.31 -7.25
N GLN A 52 -5.44 -4.01 -6.39
CA GLN A 52 -5.68 -3.59 -5.00
C GLN A 52 -6.34 -2.21 -4.91
N ASN A 53 -5.95 -1.28 -5.79
CA ASN A 53 -6.55 0.05 -5.86
C ASN A 53 -8.04 -0.02 -6.22
N VAL A 54 -8.43 -0.88 -7.17
CA VAL A 54 -9.85 -1.05 -7.55
C VAL A 54 -10.71 -1.46 -6.35
N ILE A 55 -10.25 -2.41 -5.55
CA ILE A 55 -10.97 -2.85 -4.34
C ILE A 55 -11.06 -1.72 -3.32
N SER A 56 -9.94 -1.02 -3.11
CA SER A 56 -9.85 0.06 -2.14
C SER A 56 -10.75 1.22 -2.53
N GLU A 57 -10.75 1.60 -3.80
CA GLU A 57 -11.61 2.65 -4.34
C GLU A 57 -13.09 2.28 -4.23
N ASP A 58 -13.48 1.06 -4.62
CA ASP A 58 -14.85 0.57 -4.48
C ASP A 58 -15.32 0.61 -3.02
N TYR A 59 -14.47 0.18 -2.09
CA TYR A 59 -14.78 0.25 -0.67
C TYR A 59 -14.95 1.69 -0.17
N LEU A 60 -14.00 2.57 -0.52
CA LEU A 60 -14.03 3.96 -0.06
C LEU A 60 -15.15 4.78 -0.73
N ASN A 61 -15.55 4.45 -1.95
CA ASN A 61 -16.67 5.10 -2.66
C ASN A 61 -18.03 4.80 -2.03
N LYS A 62 -18.15 3.72 -1.25
CA LYS A 62 -19.36 3.41 -0.48
C LYS A 62 -19.54 4.33 0.73
N ILE A 63 -18.53 5.13 1.10
CA ILE A 63 -18.59 6.04 2.26
C ILE A 63 -19.33 7.32 1.84
N PRO A 64 -20.57 7.55 2.32
CA PRO A 64 -21.45 8.59 1.78
C PRO A 64 -20.99 10.04 2.07
N TYR A 65 -20.13 10.23 3.06
CA TYR A 65 -19.61 11.54 3.47
C TYR A 65 -18.19 11.82 2.97
N ARG A 66 -17.55 10.90 2.24
CA ARG A 66 -16.16 11.05 1.79
C ARG A 66 -15.95 12.32 0.97
N THR A 67 -16.83 12.59 0.00
CA THR A 67 -16.74 13.80 -0.84
C THR A 67 -16.96 15.07 -0.03
N LYS A 68 -17.96 15.11 0.85
CA LYS A 68 -18.23 16.29 1.70
C LYS A 68 -17.06 16.60 2.63
N PHE A 69 -16.44 15.56 3.20
CA PHE A 69 -15.26 15.71 4.04
C PHE A 69 -14.07 16.26 3.26
N PHE A 70 -13.84 15.77 2.05
CA PHE A 70 -12.75 16.25 1.19
C PHE A 70 -12.93 17.72 0.79
N GLU A 71 -14.14 18.13 0.39
CA GLU A 71 -14.41 19.55 0.06
C GLU A 71 -14.20 20.46 1.28
N HIS A 72 -14.64 20.05 2.47
CA HIS A 72 -14.41 20.83 3.68
C HIS A 72 -12.92 20.98 4.02
N LEU A 73 -12.12 19.91 3.88
CA LEU A 73 -10.67 20.01 4.04
C LEU A 73 -10.05 20.96 3.02
N LYS A 74 -10.51 20.93 1.77
CA LYS A 74 -10.01 21.81 0.71
C LYS A 74 -10.28 23.28 1.03
N GLU A 75 -11.45 23.61 1.55
CA GLU A 75 -11.79 24.96 2.03
C GLU A 75 -10.84 25.42 3.14
N LEU A 76 -10.61 24.57 4.15
CA LEU A 76 -9.74 24.89 5.29
C LEU A 76 -8.28 25.07 4.89
N PHE A 77 -7.81 24.32 3.90
CA PHE A 77 -6.42 24.38 3.43
C PHE A 77 -6.16 25.53 2.45
N ASN A 78 -7.20 26.14 1.87
CA ASN A 78 -7.09 27.23 0.89
C ASN A 78 -6.85 28.60 1.56
N ILE A 79 -5.77 28.68 2.35
CA ILE A 79 -5.32 29.89 3.03
C ILE A 79 -3.87 30.21 2.65
N PRO A 80 -3.47 31.50 2.59
CA PRO A 80 -2.08 31.86 2.34
C PRO A 80 -1.19 31.34 3.47
N LYS A 81 -0.10 30.66 3.10
CA LYS A 81 0.89 30.09 4.02
C LYS A 81 2.24 30.72 3.73
N PHE A 82 2.88 31.27 4.75
CA PHE A 82 4.20 31.88 4.64
C PHE A 82 5.22 31.01 5.39
N SER A 83 6.31 30.66 4.72
CA SER A 83 7.47 30.03 5.37
C SER A 83 8.32 31.09 6.07
N CYS A 84 9.22 30.64 6.96
CA CYS A 84 10.20 31.55 7.56
C CYS A 84 11.05 32.23 6.48
N PRO A 85 11.29 33.55 6.58
CA PRO A 85 12.20 34.24 5.68
C PRO A 85 13.64 33.74 5.90
N SER A 86 14.40 33.51 4.82
CA SER A 86 15.82 33.18 4.88
C SER A 86 16.64 34.20 4.10
N LYS A 87 17.77 34.65 4.67
CA LYS A 87 18.83 35.30 3.89
C LYS A 87 19.57 34.24 3.08
N GLN A 88 19.74 34.47 1.78
CA GLN A 88 20.82 33.85 1.01
C GLN A 88 22.16 34.51 1.35
#